data_AF-A0A8J2LT37-F1
#
_entry.id   AF-A0A8J2LT37-F1
#
_cell.length_a   1.000
_cell.length_b   1.000
_cell.length_c   1.000
_cell.angle_alpha   90.00
_cell.angle_beta   90.00
_cell.angle_gamma   90.00
#
_symmetry.space_group_name_H-M   'P 1'
#
loop_
_entity.id
_entity.type
_entity.pdbx_description
1 polymer ?
#
loop_
_entity_poly.entity_id
_entity_poly.type
_entity_poly.pdbx_seq_one_letter_code
_entity_poly.pdbx_strand_id
1 'polypeptide(L)'
;MMFRFLTVVVTFLLLVQNNITKAREDGLSTFNYDCSGKRDGNYPHPTKCTHYVSCSGQRAHEIECAKGHDGNPLYYVRDSGPDPKTSTCDSPDVVDRDGSCNS
;
A
#
# COMPACT_ATOMS: atom_id res chain seq x y z
N MET A 1 -51.16 -25.20 3.49
CA MET A 1 -50.14 -25.16 4.56
C MET A 1 -48.71 -25.04 4.05
N MET A 2 -48.34 -25.62 2.90
CA MET A 2 -46.99 -25.59 2.31
C MET A 2 -46.43 -24.17 2.02
N PHE A 3 -47.28 -23.22 1.59
CA PHE A 3 -46.87 -21.86 1.27
C PHE A 3 -46.36 -21.05 2.47
N ARG A 4 -46.86 -21.34 3.69
CA ARG A 4 -46.40 -20.65 4.91
C ARG A 4 -45.05 -21.15 5.38
N PHE A 5 -44.74 -22.42 5.12
CA PHE A 5 -43.40 -22.96 5.34
C PHE A 5 -42.38 -22.34 4.39
N LEU A 6 -42.74 -22.17 3.10
CA LEU A 6 -41.85 -21.53 2.12
C LEU A 6 -41.52 -20.09 2.50
N THR A 7 -42.51 -19.30 2.95
CA THR A 7 -42.26 -17.92 3.39
C THR A 7 -41.36 -17.85 4.60
N VAL A 8 -41.52 -18.76 5.58
CA VAL A 8 -40.66 -18.80 6.78
C VAL A 8 -39.22 -19.16 6.42
N VAL A 9 -39.03 -20.14 5.53
CA VAL A 9 -37.69 -20.54 5.04
C VAL A 9 -37.02 -19.40 4.28
N VAL A 10 -37.75 -18.68 3.41
CA VAL A 10 -37.20 -17.53 2.67
C VAL A 10 -36.82 -16.39 3.60
N THR A 11 -37.67 -16.06 4.59
CA THR A 11 -37.30 -15.05 5.61
C THR A 11 -36.10 -15.48 6.42
N PHE A 12 -35.97 -16.77 6.76
CA PHE A 12 -34.80 -17.28 7.48
C PHE A 12 -33.55 -17.21 6.61
N LEU A 13 -33.62 -17.57 5.33
CA LEU A 13 -32.50 -17.46 4.39
C LEU A 13 -32.04 -16.00 4.18
N LEU A 14 -32.97 -15.04 4.10
CA LEU A 14 -32.65 -13.61 3.98
C LEU A 14 -32.05 -13.03 5.28
N LEU A 15 -32.43 -13.56 6.44
CA LEU A 15 -31.84 -13.19 7.73
C LEU A 15 -30.53 -13.95 8.03
N VAL A 16 -30.31 -15.12 7.39
CA VAL A 16 -29.10 -15.96 7.49
C VAL A 16 -28.08 -15.66 6.38
N GLN A 17 -28.32 -14.65 5.54
CA GLN A 17 -27.23 -13.92 4.86
C GLN A 17 -26.47 -13.05 5.89
N ASN A 18 -26.05 -13.72 6.97
CA ASN A 18 -25.00 -13.35 7.89
C ASN A 18 -23.68 -13.32 7.13
N ASN A 19 -23.00 -12.18 7.19
CA ASN A 19 -21.55 -11.99 7.21
C ASN A 19 -20.74 -12.78 6.16
N ILE A 20 -20.11 -12.12 5.18
CA ILE A 20 -18.64 -12.04 4.98
C ILE A 20 -18.38 -11.03 3.83
N THR A 21 -18.28 -9.74 4.15
CA THR A 21 -17.27 -8.90 3.49
C THR A 21 -16.12 -8.74 4.47
N LYS A 22 -15.41 -9.83 4.78
CA LYS A 22 -14.06 -9.74 5.35
C LYS A 22 -13.10 -9.36 4.21
N ALA A 23 -13.23 -8.15 3.70
CA ALA A 23 -12.14 -7.49 3.02
C ALA A 23 -11.28 -6.89 4.13
N ARG A 24 -10.22 -7.63 4.47
CA ARG A 24 -8.98 -7.23 5.15
C ARG A 24 -9.01 -5.84 5.81
N GLU A 25 -8.90 -5.83 7.15
CA GLU A 25 -8.40 -4.67 7.90
C GLU A 25 -6.98 -4.35 7.40
N ASP A 26 -6.88 -3.53 6.36
CA ASP A 26 -5.70 -2.74 6.12
C ASP A 26 -6.07 -1.34 6.63
N GLY A 27 -5.46 -0.93 7.75
CA GLY A 27 -5.67 0.38 8.36
C GLY A 27 -5.63 1.47 7.29
N LEU A 28 -6.75 2.18 7.16
CA LEU A 28 -7.04 3.16 6.13
C LEU A 28 -6.14 4.41 6.26
N SER A 29 -4.90 4.30 5.78
CA SER A 29 -4.29 5.41 5.04
C SER A 29 -4.83 5.33 3.61
N THR A 30 -5.36 6.43 3.09
CA THR A 30 -5.94 6.54 1.73
C THR A 30 -4.89 6.47 0.60
N PHE A 31 -3.80 5.76 0.83
CA PHE A 31 -2.71 5.58 -0.12
C PHE A 31 -3.10 4.50 -1.13
N ASN A 32 -3.45 4.93 -2.35
CA ASN A 32 -3.76 4.04 -3.44
C ASN A 32 -2.61 4.06 -4.46
N TYR A 33 -1.81 2.99 -4.45
CA TYR A 33 -0.74 2.78 -5.42
C TYR A 33 -0.92 1.42 -6.09
N ASP A 34 -0.83 1.41 -7.42
CA ASP A 34 -1.02 0.20 -8.20
C ASP A 34 0.30 -0.55 -8.40
N CYS A 35 0.36 -1.76 -7.83
CA CYS A 35 1.46 -2.70 -8.01
C CYS A 35 1.20 -3.73 -9.13
N SER A 36 0.11 -3.59 -9.89
CA SER A 36 -0.20 -4.49 -11.01
C SER A 36 0.89 -4.44 -12.08
N GLY A 37 1.42 -5.60 -12.48
CA GLY A 37 2.50 -5.70 -13.46
C GLY A 37 3.88 -5.25 -12.96
N LYS A 38 4.01 -4.79 -11.71
CA LYS A 38 5.29 -4.49 -11.07
C LYS A 38 5.87 -5.75 -10.44
N ARG A 39 7.20 -5.88 -10.48
CA ARG A 39 7.91 -6.92 -9.71
C ARG A 39 7.91 -6.53 -8.23
N ASP A 40 8.06 -7.51 -7.35
CA ASP A 40 8.24 -7.21 -5.93
C ASP A 40 9.50 -6.35 -5.71
N GLY A 41 9.36 -5.28 -4.92
CA GLY A 41 10.44 -4.33 -4.67
C GLY A 41 9.94 -2.96 -4.25
N ASN A 42 10.89 -2.04 -4.06
CA ASN A 42 10.61 -0.69 -3.62
C ASN A 42 10.49 0.24 -4.84
N TYR A 43 9.55 1.17 -4.76
CA TYR A 43 9.21 2.13 -5.80
C TYR A 43 9.06 3.53 -5.21
N PRO A 44 9.32 4.59 -5.99
CA PRO A 44 9.16 5.95 -5.52
C PRO A 44 7.69 6.23 -5.15
N HIS A 45 7.50 6.92 -4.04
CA HIS A 45 6.20 7.40 -3.63
C HIS A 45 5.82 8.65 -4.47
N PRO A 46 4.56 8.77 -4.94
CA PRO A 46 4.16 9.80 -5.91
C PRO A 46 4.28 11.24 -5.40
N THR A 47 4.11 11.47 -4.08
CA THR A 47 4.10 12.82 -3.48
C THR A 47 5.11 13.05 -2.34
N LYS A 48 5.39 12.05 -1.50
CA LYS A 48 6.31 12.15 -0.35
C LYS A 48 7.65 11.49 -0.63
N CYS A 49 8.72 12.27 -0.76
CA CYS A 49 10.06 11.73 -1.08
C CYS A 49 10.69 10.99 0.11
N THR A 50 10.23 11.30 1.33
CA THR A 50 10.61 10.59 2.56
C THR A 50 9.87 9.27 2.73
N HIS A 51 9.08 8.86 1.73
CA HIS A 51 8.36 7.60 1.72
C HIS A 51 8.68 6.85 0.43
N TYR A 52 8.52 5.53 0.48
CA TYR A 52 8.57 4.66 -0.68
C TYR A 52 7.43 3.66 -0.63
N VAL A 53 7.21 2.99 -1.76
CA VAL A 53 6.18 1.97 -1.90
C VAL A 53 6.84 0.61 -2.04
N SER A 54 6.62 -0.28 -1.09
CA SER A 54 7.02 -1.67 -1.23
C SER A 54 5.88 -2.46 -1.88
N CYS A 55 6.11 -2.94 -3.10
CA CYS A 55 5.23 -3.89 -3.75
C CYS A 55 5.61 -5.31 -3.34
N SER A 56 4.64 -6.06 -2.81
CA SER A 56 4.79 -7.49 -2.48
C SER A 56 3.54 -8.25 -2.89
N GLY A 57 3.66 -9.18 -3.84
CA GLY A 57 2.53 -9.97 -4.33
C GLY A 57 1.39 -9.10 -4.87
N GLN A 58 1.74 -8.07 -5.66
CA GLN A 58 0.82 -7.07 -6.23
C GLN A 58 0.10 -6.19 -5.21
N ARG A 59 0.55 -6.15 -3.95
CA ARG A 59 0.03 -5.24 -2.92
C ARG A 59 1.03 -4.13 -2.65
N ALA A 60 0.52 -2.91 -2.58
CA ALA A 60 1.31 -1.73 -2.22
C ALA A 60 1.34 -1.53 -0.70
N HIS A 61 2.52 -1.21 -0.19
CA HIS A 61 2.74 -0.81 1.19
C HIS A 61 3.48 0.51 1.19
N GLU A 62 2.87 1.56 1.74
CA GLU A 62 3.55 2.83 1.99
C GLU A 62 4.49 2.66 3.19
N ILE A 63 5.76 3.01 3.01
CA ILE A 63 6.78 2.92 4.06
C ILE A 63 7.51 4.25 4.17
N GLU A 64 7.57 4.80 5.38
CA GLU A 64 8.35 6.00 5.68
C GLU A 64 9.84 5.62 5.83
N CYS A 65 10.72 6.43 5.25
CA CYS A 65 12.16 6.34 5.44
C CYS A 65 12.53 6.65 6.90
N ALA A 66 13.51 5.92 7.44
CA ALA A 66 14.09 6.25 8.73
C ALA A 66 14.76 7.63 8.67
N LYS A 67 14.93 8.25 9.84
CA LYS A 67 15.79 9.44 9.96
C LYS A 67 17.26 9.02 10.02
N GLY A 68 18.13 9.88 9.52
CA GLY A 68 19.57 9.74 9.67
C GLY A 68 20.00 9.81 11.14
N HIS A 69 21.24 9.40 11.41
CA HIS A 69 21.82 9.45 12.75
C HIS A 69 21.94 10.88 13.31
N ASP A 70 21.96 11.87 12.42
CA ASP A 70 21.94 13.31 12.68
C ASP A 70 20.52 13.85 12.97
N GLY A 71 19.49 13.00 12.87
CA GLY A 71 18.09 13.37 13.03
C GLY A 71 17.46 14.00 11.80
N ASN A 72 18.19 14.12 10.69
CA ASN A 72 17.66 14.63 9.43
C ASN A 72 16.81 13.57 8.72
N PRO A 73 15.79 13.96 7.95
CA PRO A 73 14.99 13.01 7.17
C PRO A 73 15.83 12.39 6.05
N LEU A 74 15.66 11.09 5.82
CA LEU A 74 16.19 10.42 4.63
C LEU A 74 15.13 10.38 3.54
N TYR A 75 15.59 10.25 2.29
CA TYR A 75 14.78 10.31 1.08
C TYR A 75 14.98 9.03 0.30
N TYR A 76 13.92 8.52 -0.31
CA TYR A 76 14.01 7.33 -1.15
C TYR A 76 14.78 7.65 -2.42
N VAL A 77 15.84 6.88 -2.70
CA VAL A 77 16.68 7.03 -3.90
C VAL A 77 16.44 5.84 -4.82
N ARG A 78 15.86 6.09 -6.00
CA ARG A 78 15.68 5.08 -7.04
C ARG A 78 17.06 4.59 -7.52
N ASP A 79 17.16 3.30 -7.83
CA ASP A 79 18.38 2.68 -8.39
C ASP A 79 19.64 2.82 -7.52
N SER A 80 19.47 3.10 -6.23
CA SER A 80 20.56 3.09 -5.23
C SER A 80 21.13 1.68 -4.97
N GLY A 81 20.43 0.64 -5.41
CA GLY A 81 20.89 -0.74 -5.38
C GLY A 81 20.78 -1.45 -6.75
N PRO A 82 21.32 -2.68 -6.88
CA PRO A 82 21.27 -3.45 -8.13
C PRO A 82 19.85 -3.81 -8.60
N ASP A 83 18.89 -3.87 -7.67
CA ASP A 83 17.49 -4.23 -7.91
C ASP A 83 16.53 -3.31 -7.12
N PRO A 84 15.24 -3.23 -7.50
CA PRO A 84 14.23 -2.46 -6.75
C PRO A 84 14.10 -2.87 -5.28
N LYS A 85 14.40 -4.13 -4.95
CA LYS A 85 14.38 -4.64 -3.56
C LYS A 85 15.51 -4.07 -2.70
N THR A 86 16.60 -3.66 -3.35
CA THR A 86 17.81 -3.16 -2.71
C THR A 86 17.92 -1.64 -2.75
N SER A 87 16.96 -0.94 -3.36
CA SER A 87 16.87 0.51 -3.29
C SER A 87 16.62 0.96 -1.85
N THR A 88 17.43 1.90 -1.36
CA THR A 88 17.45 2.39 0.01
C THR A 88 17.04 3.86 0.11
N CYS A 89 16.76 4.27 1.35
CA CYS A 89 16.67 5.68 1.70
C CYS A 89 18.06 6.22 2.00
N ASP A 90 18.39 7.39 1.49
CA ASP A 90 19.68 8.05 1.70
C ASP A 90 19.50 9.53 2.01
N SER A 91 20.58 10.17 2.48
CA SER A 91 20.64 11.62 2.66
C SER A 91 20.28 12.32 1.34
N PRO A 92 19.56 13.45 1.40
CA PRO A 92 19.30 14.26 0.22
C PRO A 92 20.58 14.97 -0.23
N ASP A 93 21.57 14.25 -0.74
CA ASP A 93 22.76 14.89 -1.31
C ASP A 93 22.42 15.63 -2.62
N VAL A 94 21.27 15.29 -3.22
CA VAL A 94 20.81 15.74 -4.54
C VAL A 94 19.27 15.69 -4.69
N VAL A 95 18.48 16.15 -3.71
CA VAL A 95 17.06 16.41 -4.05
C VAL A 95 17.07 17.58 -5.03
N ASP A 96 16.81 17.26 -6.30
CA ASP A 96 16.69 18.22 -7.39
C ASP A 96 15.96 19.47 -6.87
N ARG A 97 16.44 20.66 -7.25
CA ARG A 97 15.93 21.97 -6.80
C ARG A 97 14.42 22.20 -7.10
N ASP A 98 13.76 21.24 -7.73
CA ASP A 98 12.34 21.19 -8.03
C ASP A 98 11.50 20.46 -6.95
N GLY A 99 12.13 19.75 -6.01
CA GLY A 99 11.40 19.04 -4.93
C GLY A 99 10.52 17.87 -5.41
N SER A 100 10.77 17.38 -6.63
CA SER A 100 9.98 16.31 -7.25
C SER A 100 10.59 14.94 -6.97
N CYS A 101 9.85 14.06 -6.28
CA CYS A 101 10.30 12.71 -5.88
C CYS A 101 10.35 11.69 -7.04
N ASN A 102 10.16 12.16 -8.28
CA ASN A 102 9.84 11.33 -9.44
C ASN A 102 10.96 11.25 -10.48
N SER A 103 12.11 11.90 -10.27
CA SER A 103 13.26 11.83 -11.19
C SER A 103 13.75 10.40 -11.38
#